data_AF-L8WLJ2-F1
#
_entry.id   AF-L8WLJ2-F1
#
_cell.length_a   1.000
_cell.length_b   1.000
_cell.length_c   1.000
_cell.angle_alpha   90.00
_cell.angle_beta   90.00
_cell.angle_gamma   90.00
#
_symmetry.space_group_name_H-M   'P 1'
#
loop_
_entity.id
_entity.type
_entity.pdbx_description
1 polymer ?
#
loop_
_entity_poly.entity_id
_entity_poly.type
_entity_poly.pdbx_seq_one_letter_code
_entity_poly.pdbx_strand_id
1 'polypeptide(L)'
;MGFGRLGFGQVAGGPSAPAPAKKYAEVDEVTTARDRFGNQKAISSDMYFGRNDYDPTAQAEASNRLQQFRGATSISSNQYFGREEDDLDNAGLSSTSFNNDSLAGIEAAARDALTRVMANPDVQNAAESIRAGALKLGDYLAQMSEQR
;
A
#
# COMPACT_ATOMS: atom_id res chain seq x y z
N MET A 1 14.68 32.51 -54.59
CA MET A 1 14.45 31.06 -54.42
C MET A 1 15.78 30.34 -54.32
N GLY A 2 15.98 29.50 -53.29
CA GLY A 2 17.12 28.59 -53.19
C GLY A 2 17.48 28.25 -51.74
N PHE A 3 16.86 27.21 -51.19
CA PHE A 3 17.04 26.74 -49.81
C PHE A 3 18.37 26.00 -49.63
N GLY A 4 19.21 26.48 -48.71
CA GLY A 4 20.34 25.71 -48.16
C GLY A 4 19.82 24.74 -47.09
N ARG A 5 19.53 23.50 -47.50
CA ARG A 5 19.18 22.39 -46.60
C ARG A 5 20.43 21.94 -45.84
N LEU A 6 20.62 22.45 -44.62
CA LEU A 6 21.56 21.85 -43.67
C LEU A 6 20.94 20.57 -43.12
N GLY A 7 21.53 19.45 -43.50
CA GLY A 7 21.16 18.12 -43.07
C GLY A 7 21.48 17.87 -41.59
N PHE A 8 20.60 17.10 -40.98
CA PHE A 8 20.76 16.49 -39.66
C PHE A 8 22.10 15.73 -39.61
N GLY A 9 23.02 16.13 -38.74
CA GLY A 9 24.24 15.35 -38.42
C GLY A 9 25.60 15.92 -38.83
N GLN A 10 25.72 17.18 -39.26
CA GLN A 10 27.03 17.77 -39.55
C GLN A 10 27.74 18.21 -38.25
N VAL A 11 28.52 17.30 -37.64
CA VAL A 11 29.51 17.62 -36.61
C VAL A 11 30.78 18.18 -37.26
N ALA A 12 30.73 19.43 -37.72
CA ALA A 12 31.95 20.17 -38.04
C ALA A 12 32.49 20.76 -36.74
N GLY A 13 33.62 20.22 -36.27
CA GLY A 13 34.27 20.60 -35.02
C GLY A 13 34.60 22.09 -34.94
N GLY A 14 34.05 22.73 -33.92
CA GLY A 14 34.36 24.07 -33.44
C GLY A 14 33.69 24.27 -32.07
N PRO A 15 34.26 25.07 -31.15
CA PRO A 15 33.76 25.15 -29.78
C PRO A 15 32.34 25.75 -29.75
N SER A 16 31.35 24.93 -29.40
CA SER A 16 29.97 25.38 -29.16
C SER A 16 29.89 26.19 -27.87
N ALA A 17 29.32 27.40 -27.97
CA ALA A 17 28.98 28.24 -26.83
C ALA A 17 27.99 27.51 -25.88
N PRO A 18 28.04 27.75 -24.56
CA PRO A 18 27.18 27.06 -23.60
C PRO A 18 25.72 27.47 -23.78
N ALA A 19 24.83 26.48 -23.93
CA ALA A 19 23.39 26.69 -24.01
C ALA A 19 22.81 27.14 -22.66
N PRO A 20 21.75 27.99 -22.64
CA PRO A 20 21.15 28.49 -21.41
C PRO A 20 20.48 27.35 -20.62
N ALA A 21 20.83 27.25 -19.34
CA ALA A 21 20.27 26.26 -18.42
C ALA A 21 18.77 26.49 -18.24
N LYS A 22 17.95 25.54 -18.69
CA LYS A 22 16.53 25.50 -18.37
C LYS A 22 16.38 25.14 -16.88
N LYS A 23 15.75 26.00 -16.10
CA LYS A 23 15.29 25.65 -14.75
C LYS A 23 14.07 24.74 -14.89
N TYR A 24 14.21 23.48 -14.51
CA TYR A 24 13.09 22.55 -14.38
C TYR A 24 12.30 22.93 -13.12
N ALA A 25 10.98 22.96 -13.24
CA ALA A 25 10.08 23.19 -12.12
C ALA A 25 10.33 22.11 -11.07
N GLU A 26 10.34 22.51 -9.80
CA GLU A 26 10.44 21.65 -8.64
C GLU A 26 9.15 20.83 -8.56
N VAL A 27 9.12 19.74 -9.32
CA VAL A 27 8.19 18.64 -9.10
C VAL A 27 8.66 17.98 -7.81
N ASP A 28 7.72 17.61 -6.95
CA ASP A 28 7.93 16.85 -5.72
C ASP A 28 8.49 15.47 -6.09
N GLU A 29 9.78 15.45 -6.44
CA GLU A 29 10.48 14.33 -7.07
C GLU A 29 11.08 13.46 -5.98
N VAL A 30 10.81 12.15 -6.07
CA VAL A 30 11.45 11.08 -5.30
C VAL A 30 12.98 11.31 -5.24
N THR A 31 13.46 11.86 -4.12
CA THR A 31 14.86 12.29 -3.95
C THR A 31 15.85 11.13 -3.96
N THR A 32 15.34 9.90 -3.84
CA THR A 32 16.12 8.66 -3.78
C THR A 32 17.12 8.53 -4.94
N ALA A 33 16.79 9.03 -6.14
CA ALA A 33 17.72 9.05 -7.26
C ALA A 33 18.90 9.98 -7.02
N ARG A 34 18.63 11.20 -6.55
CA ARG A 34 19.62 12.22 -6.23
C ARG A 34 20.47 11.83 -5.02
N ASP A 35 19.86 11.26 -3.99
CA ASP A 35 20.53 10.86 -2.76
C ASP A 35 21.46 9.66 -2.99
N ARG A 36 21.05 8.68 -3.81
CA ARG A 36 21.85 7.47 -4.08
C ARG A 36 22.82 7.61 -5.24
N PHE A 37 22.45 8.38 -6.27
CA PHE A 37 23.18 8.44 -7.52
C PHE A 37 23.58 9.87 -7.94
N GLY A 38 23.51 10.85 -7.03
CA GLY A 38 23.84 12.25 -7.32
C GLY A 38 25.28 12.48 -7.82
N ASN A 39 26.20 11.56 -7.54
CA ASN A 39 27.57 11.60 -8.04
C ASN A 39 27.73 11.01 -9.46
N GLN A 40 26.69 10.38 -10.01
CA GLN A 40 26.73 9.74 -11.33
C GLN A 40 26.03 10.62 -12.37
N LYS A 41 26.69 10.83 -13.52
CA LYS A 41 26.16 11.65 -14.62
C LYS A 41 24.96 11.03 -15.33
N ALA A 42 24.84 9.71 -15.27
CA ALA A 42 23.73 8.94 -15.79
C ALA A 42 23.61 7.65 -14.99
N ILE A 43 22.38 7.18 -14.81
CA ILE A 43 22.07 5.86 -14.26
C ILE A 43 21.18 5.11 -15.22
N SER A 44 21.36 3.79 -15.31
CA SER A 44 20.40 2.96 -16.02
C SER A 44 19.15 2.77 -15.18
N SER A 45 18.01 2.55 -15.83
CA SER A 45 16.76 2.15 -15.17
C SER A 45 17.00 0.92 -14.28
N ASP A 46 17.85 -0.01 -14.71
CA ASP A 46 18.11 -1.22 -13.94
C ASP A 46 18.89 -0.96 -12.65
N MET A 47 19.78 0.04 -12.64
CA MET A 47 20.47 0.50 -11.43
C MET A 47 19.52 1.24 -10.49
N TYR A 48 18.60 2.04 -11.03
CA TYR A 48 17.62 2.77 -10.22
C TYR A 48 16.61 1.85 -9.53
N PHE A 49 16.12 0.83 -10.24
CA PHE A 49 15.11 -0.11 -9.73
C PHE A 49 15.70 -1.40 -9.15
N GLY A 50 17.03 -1.56 -9.10
CA GLY A 50 17.67 -2.77 -8.59
C GLY A 50 17.34 -4.04 -9.39
N ARG A 51 17.07 -3.94 -10.70
CA ARG A 51 16.74 -5.12 -11.53
C ARG A 51 17.94 -6.04 -11.77
N ASN A 52 19.16 -5.54 -11.56
CA ASN A 52 20.40 -6.32 -11.57
C ASN A 52 20.85 -6.79 -10.17
N ASP A 53 20.10 -6.51 -9.09
CA ASP A 53 20.17 -7.28 -7.83
C ASP A 53 19.46 -8.63 -8.02
N TYR A 54 19.70 -9.26 -9.18
CA TYR A 54 19.28 -10.60 -9.49
C TYR A 54 20.10 -11.52 -8.60
N ASP A 55 19.54 -11.87 -7.46
CA ASP A 55 20.04 -12.97 -6.66
C ASP A 55 19.57 -14.28 -7.32
N PRO A 56 20.45 -15.01 -8.04
CA PRO A 56 20.09 -16.26 -8.68
C PRO A 56 19.59 -17.30 -7.67
N THR A 57 20.00 -17.19 -6.40
CA THR A 57 19.60 -18.11 -5.35
C THR A 57 18.16 -17.85 -4.92
N ALA A 58 17.79 -16.60 -4.66
CA ALA A 58 16.41 -16.22 -4.32
C ALA A 58 15.42 -16.52 -5.47
N GLN A 59 15.82 -16.32 -6.73
CA GLN A 59 15.01 -16.66 -7.91
C GLN A 59 14.82 -18.17 -8.08
N ALA A 60 15.88 -18.95 -7.85
CA ALA A 60 15.81 -20.41 -7.90
C ALA A 60 14.93 -20.96 -6.77
N GLU A 61 15.03 -20.42 -5.56
CA GLU A 61 14.15 -20.77 -4.44
C GLU A 61 12.69 -20.39 -4.70
N ALA A 62 12.41 -19.18 -5.18
CA ALA A 62 11.07 -18.76 -5.56
C ALA A 62 10.48 -19.66 -6.66
N SER A 63 11.28 -19.99 -7.67
CA SER A 63 10.87 -20.90 -8.76
C SER A 63 10.58 -22.30 -8.24
N ASN A 64 11.41 -22.84 -7.34
CA ASN A 64 11.18 -24.15 -6.71
C ASN A 64 9.92 -24.17 -5.83
N ARG A 65 9.61 -23.06 -5.13
CA ARG A 65 8.35 -22.93 -4.38
C ARG A 65 7.14 -22.88 -5.31
N LEU A 66 7.21 -22.09 -6.39
CA LEU A 66 6.12 -22.01 -7.38
C LEU A 66 5.89 -23.34 -8.11
N GLN A 67 6.92 -24.16 -8.30
CA GLN A 67 6.77 -25.50 -8.89
C GLN A 67 5.81 -26.40 -8.10
N GLN A 68 5.77 -26.25 -6.76
CA GLN A 68 4.87 -27.01 -5.89
C GLN A 68 3.39 -26.65 -6.11
N PHE A 69 3.11 -25.50 -6.73
CA PHE A 69 1.76 -24.99 -6.97
C PHE A 69 1.37 -24.97 -8.45
N ARG A 70 2.06 -25.72 -9.33
CA ARG A 70 1.80 -25.74 -10.79
C ARG A 70 0.40 -26.18 -11.22
N GLY A 71 -0.40 -26.74 -10.31
CA GLY A 71 -1.81 -27.09 -10.55
C GLY A 71 -2.83 -26.08 -9.99
N ALA A 72 -2.39 -25.07 -9.24
CA ALA A 72 -3.28 -24.06 -8.67
C ALA A 72 -3.55 -22.96 -9.70
N THR A 73 -4.82 -22.66 -9.96
CA THR A 73 -5.24 -21.53 -10.82
C THR A 73 -5.04 -20.18 -10.12
N SER A 74 -4.87 -20.17 -8.80
CA SER A 74 -4.56 -19.00 -7.99
C SER A 74 -3.84 -19.45 -6.72
N ILE A 75 -2.82 -18.71 -6.32
CA ILE A 75 -2.05 -18.96 -5.09
C ILE A 75 -2.20 -17.70 -4.24
N SER A 76 -2.66 -17.84 -3.00
CA SER A 76 -2.75 -16.70 -2.10
C SER A 76 -1.36 -16.32 -1.58
N SER A 77 -1.15 -15.04 -1.29
CA SER A 77 0.09 -14.58 -0.65
C SER A 77 0.35 -15.32 0.67
N ASN A 78 -0.70 -15.72 1.40
CA ASN A 78 -0.55 -16.47 2.65
C ASN A 78 0.00 -17.88 2.38
N GLN A 79 -0.51 -18.56 1.34
CA GLN A 79 -0.02 -19.87 0.91
C GLN A 79 1.42 -19.82 0.39
N TYR A 80 1.80 -18.74 -0.30
CA TYR A 80 3.15 -18.58 -0.82
C TYR A 80 4.19 -18.26 0.27
N PHE A 81 3.83 -17.48 1.29
CA PHE A 81 4.75 -17.05 2.35
C PHE A 81 4.66 -17.88 3.64
N GLY A 82 3.78 -18.89 3.70
CA GLY A 82 3.66 -19.78 4.86
C GLY A 82 3.35 -19.04 6.16
N ARG A 83 2.63 -17.91 6.07
CA ARG A 83 2.15 -17.22 7.27
C ARG A 83 1.01 -18.05 7.82
N GLU A 84 1.14 -18.42 9.09
CA GLU A 84 0.12 -19.15 9.86
C GLU A 84 -1.26 -18.55 9.57
N GLU A 85 -2.22 -19.40 9.17
CA GLU A 85 -3.64 -19.07 9.00
C GLU A 85 -4.32 -18.77 10.35
N ASP A 86 -3.57 -18.30 11.35
CA ASP A 86 -3.98 -18.42 12.76
C ASP A 86 -4.84 -17.27 13.30
N ASP A 87 -5.20 -16.26 12.51
CA ASP A 87 -6.00 -15.14 13.04
C ASP A 87 -7.14 -14.62 12.15
N LEU A 88 -7.36 -15.20 10.97
CA LEU A 88 -8.47 -14.79 10.09
C LEU A 88 -9.58 -15.83 10.01
N ASP A 89 -9.25 -17.13 10.12
CA ASP A 89 -10.24 -18.20 10.02
C ASP A 89 -10.97 -18.46 11.36
N ASN A 90 -10.34 -18.15 12.51
CA ASN A 90 -10.96 -18.28 13.85
C ASN A 90 -11.83 -17.07 14.25
N ALA A 91 -11.76 -15.96 13.52
CA ALA A 91 -12.58 -14.78 13.78
C ALA A 91 -13.98 -14.84 13.14
N GLY A 92 -14.36 -15.96 12.51
CA GLY A 92 -15.65 -16.11 11.82
C GLY A 92 -15.83 -15.17 10.61
N LEU A 93 -14.79 -14.42 10.27
CA LEU A 93 -14.70 -13.60 9.07
C LEU A 93 -13.94 -14.41 8.02
N SER A 94 -14.54 -15.54 7.60
CA SER A 94 -14.12 -16.19 6.36
C SER A 94 -14.13 -15.11 5.30
N SER A 95 -12.95 -14.89 4.72
CA SER A 95 -12.70 -14.27 3.42
C SER A 95 -14.02 -14.05 2.70
N THR A 96 -14.43 -12.79 2.63
CA THR A 96 -15.54 -12.35 1.80
C THR A 96 -15.21 -12.79 0.38
N SER A 97 -15.61 -14.03 0.08
CA SER A 97 -15.51 -14.68 -1.21
C SER A 97 -16.17 -13.70 -2.15
N PHE A 98 -15.38 -13.03 -2.99
CA PHE A 98 -15.79 -11.96 -3.90
C PHE A 98 -16.71 -12.49 -5.02
N ASN A 99 -17.79 -13.15 -4.61
CA ASN A 99 -18.84 -13.75 -5.39
C ASN A 99 -20.18 -13.24 -4.81
N ASN A 100 -21.17 -13.12 -5.67
CA ASN A 100 -22.49 -12.54 -5.43
C ASN A 100 -23.24 -13.06 -4.16
N ASP A 101 -22.86 -14.21 -3.60
CA ASP A 101 -23.34 -14.76 -2.33
C ASP A 101 -22.86 -13.99 -1.08
N SER A 102 -21.79 -13.18 -1.19
CA SER A 102 -21.24 -12.46 -0.04
C SER A 102 -22.12 -11.34 0.48
N LEU A 103 -23.06 -10.76 -0.29
CA LEU A 103 -23.93 -9.69 0.23
C LEU A 103 -24.95 -10.24 1.24
N ALA A 104 -25.57 -11.39 0.93
CA ALA A 104 -26.47 -12.09 1.85
C ALA A 104 -25.69 -12.71 3.03
N GLY A 105 -24.47 -13.20 2.77
CA GLY A 105 -23.56 -13.70 3.80
C GLY A 105 -23.09 -12.62 4.76
N ILE A 106 -22.82 -11.40 4.28
CA ILE A 106 -22.44 -10.25 5.11
C ILE A 106 -23.61 -9.82 5.99
N GLU A 107 -24.85 -9.79 5.48
CA GLU A 107 -26.01 -9.45 6.31
C GLU A 107 -26.22 -10.48 7.43
N ALA A 108 -26.06 -11.78 7.12
CA ALA A 108 -26.14 -12.84 8.11
C ALA A 108 -24.99 -12.77 9.13
N ALA A 109 -23.75 -12.56 8.67
CA ALA A 109 -22.57 -12.44 9.53
C ALA A 109 -22.61 -11.18 10.41
N ALA A 110 -23.09 -10.06 9.87
CA ALA A 110 -23.27 -8.82 10.63
C ALA A 110 -24.35 -8.99 11.70
N ARG A 111 -25.48 -9.63 11.38
CA ARG A 111 -26.53 -9.93 12.36
C ARG A 111 -26.04 -10.88 13.44
N ASP A 112 -25.28 -11.92 13.09
CA ASP A 112 -24.72 -12.86 14.07
C ASP A 112 -23.71 -12.19 14.99
N ALA A 113 -22.81 -11.38 14.42
CA ALA A 113 -21.85 -10.58 15.19
C ALA A 113 -22.54 -9.59 16.14
N LEU A 114 -23.57 -8.88 15.67
CA LEU A 114 -24.35 -7.96 16.51
C LEU A 114 -25.11 -8.71 17.62
N THR A 115 -25.70 -9.86 17.30
CA THR A 115 -26.44 -10.69 18.27
C THR A 115 -25.48 -11.23 19.32
N ARG A 116 -24.28 -11.68 18.91
CA ARG A 116 -23.23 -12.17 19.81
C ARG A 116 -22.67 -11.06 20.69
N VAL A 117 -22.48 -9.87 20.14
CA VAL A 117 -22.08 -8.67 20.89
C VAL A 117 -23.16 -8.29 21.92
N MET A 118 -24.45 -8.27 21.55
CA MET A 118 -25.52 -7.96 22.51
C MET A 118 -25.75 -9.08 23.55
N ALA A 119 -25.50 -10.34 23.18
CA ALA A 119 -25.61 -11.50 24.07
C ALA A 119 -24.43 -11.63 25.04
N ASN A 120 -23.32 -10.92 24.81
CA ASN A 120 -22.21 -10.91 25.76
C ASN A 120 -22.58 -10.05 26.99
N PRO A 121 -22.55 -10.63 28.20
CA PRO A 121 -22.86 -9.90 29.44
C PRO A 121 -21.91 -8.72 29.67
N ASP A 122 -20.69 -8.80 29.14
CA ASP A 122 -19.69 -7.74 29.20
C ASP A 122 -20.09 -6.48 28.42
N VAL A 123 -20.87 -6.63 27.35
CA VAL A 123 -21.35 -5.48 26.56
C VAL A 123 -22.47 -4.76 27.28
N GLN A 124 -23.25 -5.47 28.10
CA GLN A 124 -24.25 -4.85 28.98
C GLN A 124 -23.57 -4.06 30.10
N ASN A 125 -22.53 -4.63 30.72
CA ASN A 125 -21.68 -3.94 31.71
C ASN A 125 -20.96 -2.72 31.10
N ALA A 126 -20.45 -2.84 29.86
CA ALA A 126 -19.82 -1.74 29.14
C ALA A 126 -20.83 -0.65 28.77
N ALA A 127 -22.03 -1.01 28.31
CA ALA A 127 -23.09 -0.04 28.01
C ALA A 127 -23.55 0.71 29.26
N GLU A 128 -23.63 0.05 30.41
CA GLU A 128 -23.95 0.67 31.69
C GLU A 128 -22.85 1.63 32.17
N SER A 129 -21.58 1.25 32.03
CA SER A 129 -20.45 2.11 32.39
C SER A 129 -20.30 3.31 31.45
N ILE A 130 -20.58 3.16 30.15
CA ILE A 130 -20.64 4.26 29.19
C ILE A 130 -21.80 5.20 29.53
N ARG A 131 -22.99 4.67 29.87
CA ARG A 131 -24.12 5.49 30.31
C ARG A 131 -23.81 6.25 31.60
N ALA A 132 -23.23 5.59 32.58
CA ALA A 132 -22.83 6.21 33.84
C ALA A 132 -21.73 7.27 33.63
N GLY A 133 -20.77 7.02 32.72
CA GLY A 133 -19.74 7.97 32.32
C GLY A 133 -20.31 9.18 31.59
N ALA A 134 -21.27 8.98 30.68
CA ALA A 134 -21.94 10.04 29.95
C ALA A 134 -22.79 10.94 30.87
N LEU A 135 -23.50 10.36 31.84
CA LEU A 135 -24.22 11.15 32.85
C LEU A 135 -23.26 11.98 33.70
N LYS A 136 -22.16 11.37 34.20
CA LYS A 136 -21.14 12.10 34.96
C LYS A 136 -20.46 13.20 34.14
N LEU A 137 -20.20 12.96 32.86
CA LEU A 137 -19.63 13.96 31.96
C LEU A 137 -20.64 15.08 31.69
N GLY A 138 -21.92 14.74 31.53
CA GLY A 138 -23.01 15.69 31.38
C GLY A 138 -23.17 16.57 32.62
N ASP A 139 -23.15 15.97 33.81
CA ASP A 139 -23.19 16.68 35.09
C ASP A 139 -21.95 17.56 35.27
N TYR A 140 -20.77 17.08 34.88
CA TYR A 140 -19.52 17.84 34.94
C TYR A 140 -19.51 19.02 33.97
N LEU A 141 -19.99 18.83 32.73
CA LEU A 141 -20.14 19.88 31.74
C LEU A 141 -21.19 20.91 32.18
N ALA A 142 -22.31 20.47 32.72
CA ALA A 142 -23.33 21.35 33.28
C ALA A 142 -22.75 22.18 34.44
N GLN A 143 -22.02 21.54 35.35
CA GLN A 143 -21.36 22.21 36.47
C GLN A 143 -20.31 23.23 36.03
N MET A 144 -19.51 22.94 34.99
CA MET A 144 -18.56 23.91 34.42
C MET A 144 -19.25 25.05 33.67
N SER A 145 -20.38 24.76 33.00
CA SER A 145 -21.15 25.78 32.29
C SER A 145 -21.84 26.76 33.23
N GLU A 146 -22.16 26.34 34.45
CA GLU A 146 -22.81 27.16 35.48
C GLU A 146 -21.82 27.98 36.32
N GLN A 147 -20.51 27.70 36.21
CA GLN A 147 -19.43 28.41 36.90
C GLN A 147 -18.71 29.46 36.02
N ARG A 148 -19.23 29.75 34.82
CA ARG A 148 -18.81 30.86 33.95
C ARG A 148 -19.81 32.01 34.03
#